data_AF-X1GA62-F1
#
_entry.id   AF-X1GA62-F1
#
_cell.length_a   1.000
_cell.length_b   1.000
_cell.length_c   1.000
_cell.angle_alpha   90.00
_cell.angle_beta   90.00
_cell.angle_gamma   90.00
#
_symmetry.space_group_name_H-M   'P 1'
#
loop_
_entity.id
_entity.type
_entity.pdbx_description
1 polymer ?
#
loop_
_entity_poly.entity_id
_entity_poly.type
_entity_poly.pdbx_seq_one_letter_code
_entity_poly.pdbx_strand_id
1 'polypeptide(L)' 'MDEKGNVISYFATVKDITERKLIEERLRESEERHRRLFEEARDGIFVAEVETGVLIDCNRAAVELVGREKSELIGQHQT' A
#
# COMPACT_ATOMS: atom_id res chain seq x y z
N MET A 1 -0.56 44.20 12.65
CA MET A 1 0.49 44.99 13.30
C MET A 1 -0.07 46.38 13.49
N ASP A 2 0.02 46.96 14.68
CA ASP A 2 -0.32 48.38 14.83
C ASP A 2 0.76 49.25 14.15
N GLU A 3 0.55 50.56 14.09
CA GLU A 3 1.48 51.51 13.45
C GLU A 3 2.89 51.55 14.09
N LYS A 4 3.07 50.89 15.25
CA LYS A 4 4.36 50.77 15.96
C LYS A 4 4.98 49.37 15.84
N GLY A 5 4.39 48.49 15.03
CA GLY A 5 4.90 47.15 14.79
C GLY A 5 4.51 46.12 15.85
N ASN A 6 3.53 46.41 16.72
CA ASN A 6 3.12 45.45 17.75
C ASN A 6 2.07 44.46 17.22
N VAL A 7 2.12 43.22 17.72
CA VAL A 7 1.14 42.18 17.41
C VAL A 7 -0.21 42.57 18.01
N ILE A 8 -1.25 42.68 17.17
CA ILE A 8 -2.59 43.12 17.59
C ILE A 8 -3.42 41.95 18.12
N SER A 9 -3.32 40.75 17.51
CA SER A 9 -3.85 39.50 18.06
C SER A 9 -3.22 38.28 17.40
N TYR A 10 -3.36 37.12 18.05
CA TYR A 10 -3.04 35.82 17.50
C TYR A 10 -4.28 34.93 17.60
N PHE A 11 -4.55 34.17 16.54
CA PHE A 11 -5.62 33.18 16.51
C PHE A 11 -5.03 31.82 16.13
N ALA A 12 -5.28 30.81 16.96
CA ALA A 12 -4.88 29.44 16.69
C ALA A 12 -6.03 28.48 16.95
N THR A 13 -6.06 27.40 16.19
CA THR A 13 -6.92 26.24 16.44
C THR A 13 -6.05 25.02 16.62
N VAL A 14 -6.35 24.22 17.64
CA VAL A 14 -5.69 22.96 17.91
C VAL A 14 -6.71 21.86 17.68
N LYS A 15 -6.43 21.01 16.69
CA LYS A 15 -7.25 19.83 16.41
C LYS A 15 -6.48 18.60 16.87
N ASP A 16 -7.07 17.86 17.80
CA ASP A 16 -6.58 16.52 18.12
C ASP A 16 -6.79 15.60 16.91
N ILE A 17 -5.70 15.01 16.44
CA ILE A 17 -5.68 14.05 15.32
C ILE A 17 -5.01 12.73 15.72
N THR A 18 -4.82 12.52 17.03
CA THR A 18 -4.09 11.37 17.57
C THR A 18 -4.73 10.06 17.12
N GLU A 19 -6.05 9.93 17.27
CA GLU A 19 -6.77 8.72 16.87
C GLU A 19 -6.69 8.45 15.36
N ARG A 20 -6.85 9.50 14.54
CA ARG A 20 -6.76 9.36 13.07
C ARG A 20 -5.38 8.86 12.67
N LYS A 21 -4.31 9.46 13.21
CA LYS A 21 -2.93 9.04 12.92
C LYS A 21 -2.67 7.61 13.37
N LEU A 22 -3.21 7.18 14.51
CA LEU A 22 -3.04 5.81 14.98
C LEU A 22 -3.77 4.79 14.10
N ILE A 23 -4.93 5.14 13.55
CA ILE A 23 -5.66 4.30 12.60
C ILE A 23 -4.89 4.20 11.28
N GLU A 24 -4.44 5.34 10.74
CA GLU A 24 -3.63 5.39 9.52
C GLU A 24 -2.35 4.56 9.65
N GLU A 25 -1.63 4.68 10.77
CA GLU A 25 -0.39 3.91 10.97
C GLU A 25 -0.66 2.41 11.11
N ARG A 26 -1.68 2.01 11.87
CA ARG A 26 -2.05 0.59 11.99
C ARG A 26 -2.46 -0.02 10.64
N LEU A 27 -3.16 0.74 9.81
CA LEU A 27 -3.52 0.30 8.47
C LEU A 27 -2.26 0.11 7.62
N ARG A 28 -1.35 1.09 7.63
CA ARG A 28 -0.07 1.04 6.91
C ARG A 28 0.79 -0.15 7.33
N GLU A 29 0.95 -0.36 8.64
CA GLU A 29 1.70 -1.50 9.18
C GLU A 29 1.08 -2.85 8.76
N SER A 30 -0.26 -2.94 8.76
CA SER A 30 -0.96 -4.15 8.33
C SER A 30 -0.77 -4.41 6.83
N GLU A 31 -0.86 -3.38 5.98
CA GLU A 31 -0.64 -3.51 4.54
C GLU A 31 0.81 -3.91 4.22
N GLU A 32 1.79 -3.29 4.88
CA GLU A 32 3.21 -3.64 4.73
C GLU A 32 3.50 -5.07 5.21
N ARG A 33 2.85 -5.50 6.29
CA ARG A 33 2.96 -6.88 6.79
C ARG A 33 2.35 -7.87 5.80
N HIS A 34 1.15 -7.61 5.29
CA HIS A 34 0.51 -8.48 4.29
C HIS A 34 1.33 -8.56 3.01
N ARG A 35 1.84 -7.43 2.51
CA ARG A 35 2.72 -7.38 1.33
C ARG A 35 3.98 -8.20 1.54
N ARG A 36 4.64 -8.08 2.71
CA ARG A 36 5.81 -8.89 3.04
C ARG A 36 5.49 -10.37 3.06
N LEU A 37 4.41 -10.78 3.72
CA LEU A 37 4.01 -12.18 3.77
C LEU A 37 3.72 -12.75 2.38
N PHE A 38 3.08 -11.98 1.51
CA PHE A 38 2.83 -12.37 0.13
C PHE A 38 4.13 -12.53 -0.68
N GLU A 39 5.01 -11.52 -0.66
CA GLU A 39 6.25 -11.50 -1.44
C GLU A 39 7.34 -12.45 -0.92
N GLU A 40 7.38 -12.71 0.38
CA GLU A 40 8.37 -13.60 1.02
C GLU A 40 7.90 -15.06 1.12
N ALA A 41 6.64 -15.35 0.78
CA ALA A 41 6.17 -16.72 0.72
C ALA A 41 7.05 -17.56 -0.24
N ARG A 42 7.38 -18.78 0.19
CA ARG A 42 8.20 -19.70 -0.62
C ARG A 42 7.42 -20.34 -1.76
N ASP A 43 6.12 -20.51 -1.57
CA ASP A 43 5.24 -21.02 -2.61
C ASP A 43 4.95 -19.92 -3.62
N GLY A 44 4.91 -20.29 -4.90
CA GLY A 44 4.48 -19.40 -5.96
C GLY A 44 2.99 -19.10 -5.82
N ILE A 45 2.65 -17.82 -5.59
CA ILE A 45 1.27 -17.36 -5.47
C ILE A 45 0.92 -16.55 -6.71
N PHE A 46 -0.19 -16.94 -7.34
CA PHE A 46 -0.81 -16.23 -8.45
C PHE A 46 -2.18 -15.74 -8.03
N VAL A 47 -2.52 -14.52 -8.42
CA VAL A 47 -3.82 -13.92 -8.19
C VAL A 47 -4.44 -13.67 -9.56
N ALA A 48 -5.61 -14.24 -9.78
CA ALA A 48 -6.37 -14.06 -11.01
C ALA A 48 -7.71 -13.38 -10.74
N GLU A 49 -8.19 -12.62 -11.71
CA GLU A 49 -9.59 -12.18 -11.73
C GLU A 49 -10.50 -13.40 -11.89
N VAL A 50 -11.53 -13.49 -11.04
CA VAL A 50 -12.39 -14.67 -10.92
C VAL A 50 -13.16 -14.96 -12.21
N GLU A 51 -13.63 -13.92 -12.91
CA GLU A 51 -14.48 -14.09 -14.09
C GLU A 51 -13.70 -14.46 -15.35
N THR A 52 -12.56 -13.81 -15.57
CA THR A 52 -11.77 -13.98 -16.79
C THR A 52 -10.63 -14.99 -16.64
N GLY A 53 -10.20 -15.27 -15.40
CA GLY A 53 -9.00 -16.06 -15.14
C GLY A 53 -7.69 -15.33 -15.49
N VAL A 54 -7.76 -14.02 -15.74
CA VAL A 54 -6.59 -13.19 -16.06
C VAL A 54 -5.78 -12.94 -14.80
N LEU A 55 -4.47 -13.20 -14.87
CA LEU A 55 -3.54 -12.91 -13.79
C LEU A 55 -3.45 -11.40 -13.55
N ILE A 56 -3.77 -10.97 -12.34
CA ILE A 56 -3.70 -9.57 -11.89
C ILE A 56 -2.53 -9.32 -10.94
N ASP A 57 -2.03 -10.38 -10.28
CA ASP A 57 -0.86 -10.27 -9.41
C ASP A 57 -0.13 -11.62 -9.29
N CYS A 58 1.14 -11.58 -8.89
CA CYS A 58 1.90 -12.74 -8.46
C CYS A 58 3.05 -12.31 -7.53
N ASN A 59 3.47 -13.22 -6.64
CA ASN A 59 4.59 -12.96 -5.72
C ASN A 59 5.94 -13.25 -6.38
N ARG A 60 7.03 -12.83 -5.73
CA ARG A 60 8.39 -13.12 -6.19
C ARG A 60 8.64 -14.61 -6.45
N ALA A 61 8.18 -15.51 -5.58
CA ALA A 61 8.38 -16.94 -5.79
C ALA A 61 7.71 -17.47 -7.08
N ALA A 62 6.57 -16.92 -7.47
CA ALA A 62 5.91 -17.25 -8.74
C ALA A 62 6.73 -16.78 -9.96
N VAL A 63 7.32 -15.59 -9.90
CA VAL A 63 8.23 -15.06 -10.93
C VAL A 63 9.45 -15.98 -11.07
N GLU A 64 10.05 -16.37 -9.95
CA GLU A 64 11.20 -17.29 -9.90
C GLU A 64 10.84 -18.69 -10.44
N LEU A 65 9.67 -19.20 -10.09
CA LEU A 65 9.16 -20.50 -10.54
C LEU A 65 8.96 -20.54 -12.06
N VAL A 66 8.37 -19.48 -12.64
CA VAL A 66 8.06 -19.42 -14.07
C VAL A 66 9.27 -18.98 -14.89
N GLY A 67 10.20 -18.23 -14.30
CA GLY A 67 11.40 -17.73 -14.98
C GLY A 67 11.12 -16.58 -15.94
N ARG A 68 10.04 -15.82 -15.71
CA ARG A 68 9.63 -14.66 -16.52
C ARG A 68 9.29 -13.49 -15.60
N GLU A 69 9.50 -12.27 -16.07
CA GLU A 69 9.21 -11.09 -15.27
C GLU A 69 7.72 -10.97 -14.96
N LYS A 70 7.39 -10.42 -13.79
CA LYS A 70 5.99 -10.23 -13.35
C LYS A 70 5.14 -9.51 -14.41
N SER A 71 5.67 -8.46 -15.01
CA SER A 71 4.99 -7.69 -16.05
C SER A 71 4.62 -8.50 -17.29
N GLU A 72 5.30 -9.62 -17.54
CA GLU A 72 4.97 -10.51 -18.65
C GLU A 72 3.91 -11.55 -18.29
N LEU A 73 3.70 -11.80 -16.99
CA LEU A 73 2.72 -12.73 -16.46
C LEU A 73 1.36 -12.05 -16.25
N ILE A 74 1.37 -10.81 -15.78
CA ILE A 74 0.14 -10.04 -15.58
C ILE A 74 -0.57 -9.84 -16.93
N GLY A 75 -1.88 -10.08 -16.96
CA GLY A 75 -2.69 -10.03 -18.18
C GLY A 75 -2.79 -11.37 -18.92
N GLN A 76 -2.01 -12.39 -18.55
CA GLN A 76 -2.12 -13.73 -19.15
C GLN A 76 -3.26 -14.53 -18.49
N HIS A 77 -3.85 -15.46 -19.24
CA HIS A 77 -4.83 -16.40 -18.68
C HIS A 77 -4.12 -17.54 -17.96
N GLN A 78 -4.62 -17.93 -16.79
CA GLN A 78 -4.28 -19.23 -16.23
C GLN A 78 -4.81 -20.31 -17.20
N THR A 79 -3.92 -21.04 -17.85
CA THR A 79 -4.29 -22.15 -18.75
C THR A 79 -4.00 -23.46 -18.07
#